data_AF-A0A3N6P3C4-F1
#
_entry.id   AF-A0A3N6P3C4-F1
#
_cell.length_a   1.000
_cell.length_b   1.000
_cell.length_c   1.000
_cell.angle_alpha   90.00
_cell.angle_beta   90.00
_cell.angle_gamma   90.00
#
_symmetry.space_group_name_H-M   'P 1'
#
loop_
_entity.id
_entity.type
_entity.pdbx_description
1 polymer ?
#
loop_
_entity_poly.entity_id
_entity_poly.type
_entity_poly.pdbx_seq_one_letter_code
_entity_poly.pdbx_strand_id
1 'polypeptide(L)'
;MLEVLQTSESNGDDVNGVLPSTFPEPTELGLALVVLIFGWFLSKLVVRLAGRTIARRIERPSVTRTVLRGVRVSVLIVTLIVVAAILGLSGGEILLQVTVISAVIAVVLAPLVGSLINGLFILADRPYEIGDMIEITDEGHRGFVEDITIRYTKIFTLQNTFIVIPNSEIQQRDVINYSAEDERTRISVEFEITYESDLEAARRHAERAARSVDTVISGGPDIRIGSARYAAAPVCTIREYADDGIALELFFWTKRPYKQTLARSSVHAAVRKRFLENDIEFAYPHRHHVFDETSGVARVSRTPETVDTPESDPSPQSHDDAVEE
;
A
#
# COMPACT_ATOMS: atom_id res chain seq x y z
N MET A 1 -32.88 19.77 -50.73
CA MET A 1 -33.63 18.52 -50.87
C MET A 1 -34.04 18.08 -49.46
N LEU A 2 -34.79 18.88 -48.69
CA LEU A 2 -36.19 19.32 -48.90
C LEU A 2 -37.12 18.13 -49.10
N GLU A 3 -37.42 17.42 -48.00
CA GLU A 3 -38.70 16.74 -47.71
C GLU A 3 -38.56 15.94 -46.39
N VAL A 4 -38.60 16.63 -45.24
CA VAL A 4 -39.21 16.11 -43.99
C VAL A 4 -39.53 17.33 -43.12
N LEU A 5 -40.41 18.21 -43.62
CA LEU A 5 -41.01 19.29 -42.83
C LEU A 5 -42.50 19.29 -43.14
N GLN A 6 -43.25 18.39 -42.50
CA GLN A 6 -44.68 18.48 -42.24
C GLN A 6 -45.13 17.23 -41.48
N THR A 7 -45.07 17.28 -40.14
CA THR A 7 -46.10 16.76 -39.21
C THR A 7 -45.55 16.78 -37.79
N SER A 8 -45.75 17.89 -37.07
CA SER A 8 -45.97 17.87 -35.62
C SER A 8 -46.54 19.23 -35.16
N GLU A 9 -47.67 19.64 -35.74
CA GLU A 9 -48.61 20.48 -34.98
C GLU A 9 -49.49 19.53 -34.16
N SER A 10 -49.06 19.25 -32.94
CA SER A 10 -49.91 18.82 -31.82
C SER A 10 -49.04 18.83 -30.56
N ASN A 11 -48.73 20.04 -30.10
CA ASN A 11 -48.09 20.26 -28.81
C ASN A 11 -49.10 21.04 -27.98
N GLY A 12 -49.87 20.34 -27.14
CA GLY A 12 -50.93 20.95 -26.35
C GLY A 12 -51.56 20.11 -25.24
N ASP A 13 -51.66 18.78 -25.38
CA ASP A 13 -52.54 18.00 -24.47
C ASP A 13 -51.85 16.89 -23.64
N ASP A 14 -50.57 16.61 -23.83
CA ASP A 14 -49.95 15.38 -23.28
C ASP A 14 -49.36 15.52 -21.86
N VAL A 15 -49.66 16.61 -21.15
CA VAL A 15 -49.33 16.76 -19.71
C VAL A 15 -50.45 16.26 -18.79
N ASN A 16 -51.61 15.89 -19.34
CA ASN A 16 -52.76 15.41 -18.56
C ASN A 16 -52.89 13.88 -18.46
N GLY A 17 -51.99 13.10 -19.08
CA GLY A 17 -51.99 11.63 -19.02
C GLY A 17 -51.46 11.02 -17.71
N VAL A 18 -51.02 11.85 -16.75
CA VAL A 18 -50.43 11.40 -15.47
C VAL A 18 -51.48 11.25 -14.36
N LEU A 19 -52.69 11.79 -14.55
CA LEU A 19 -53.79 11.63 -13.62
C LEU A 19 -54.86 10.72 -14.25
N PRO A 20 -55.40 9.72 -13.51
CA PRO A 20 -56.47 8.89 -14.02
C PRO A 20 -57.64 9.77 -14.44
N SER A 21 -58.06 9.68 -15.70
CA SER A 21 -59.17 10.45 -16.30
C SER A 21 -60.55 10.03 -15.77
N THR A 22 -60.59 9.07 -14.84
CA THR A 22 -61.80 8.54 -14.21
C THR A 22 -61.64 8.67 -12.69
N PHE A 23 -62.59 9.30 -12.01
CA PHE A 23 -62.63 9.26 -10.55
C PHE A 23 -62.80 7.80 -10.10
N PRO A 24 -61.99 7.31 -9.14
CA PRO A 24 -62.09 5.94 -8.66
C PRO A 24 -63.49 5.68 -8.13
N GLU A 25 -64.06 4.51 -8.42
CA GLU A 25 -65.37 4.16 -7.93
C GLU A 25 -65.36 4.14 -6.38
N PRO A 26 -66.48 4.46 -5.71
CA PRO A 26 -66.56 4.41 -4.25
C PRO A 26 -66.21 3.02 -3.68
N THR A 27 -66.35 1.97 -4.48
CA THR A 27 -65.93 0.58 -4.19
C THR A 27 -64.41 0.43 -4.16
N GLU A 28 -63.69 1.05 -5.10
CA GLU A 28 -62.22 1.06 -5.17
C GLU A 28 -61.60 1.85 -4.01
N LEU A 29 -62.20 2.99 -3.66
CA LEU A 29 -61.80 3.77 -2.48
C LEU A 29 -62.01 2.98 -1.19
N GLY A 30 -63.12 2.26 -1.06
CA GLY A 30 -63.39 1.36 0.06
C GLY A 30 -62.36 0.23 0.15
N LEU A 31 -62.05 -0.42 -0.97
CA LEU A 31 -61.08 -1.50 -1.05
C LEU A 31 -59.65 -1.00 -0.72
N ALA A 32 -59.24 0.13 -1.28
CA ALA A 32 -57.96 0.78 -0.99
C ALA A 32 -57.79 1.08 0.51
N LEU A 33 -58.85 1.59 1.16
CA LEU A 33 -58.83 1.87 2.60
C LEU A 33 -58.71 0.59 3.44
N VAL A 34 -59.43 -0.48 3.06
CA VAL A 34 -59.32 -1.80 3.70
C VAL A 34 -57.90 -2.36 3.56
N VAL A 35 -57.32 -2.29 2.35
CA VAL A 35 -55.95 -2.75 2.10
C VAL A 35 -54.93 -1.92 2.89
N LEU A 36 -55.13 -0.61 3.00
CA LEU A 36 -54.24 0.27 3.78
C LEU A 36 -54.28 -0.09 5.28
N ILE A 37 -55.47 -0.30 5.84
CA ILE A 37 -55.65 -0.73 7.24
C ILE A 37 -55.02 -2.11 7.45
N PHE A 38 -55.27 -3.03 6.52
CA PHE A 38 -54.71 -4.37 6.56
C PHE A 38 -53.18 -4.34 6.48
N GLY A 39 -52.60 -3.56 5.56
CA GLY A 39 -51.16 -3.40 5.40
C GLY A 39 -50.50 -2.74 6.62
N TRP A 40 -51.16 -1.77 7.26
CA TRP A 40 -50.70 -1.21 8.53
C TRP A 40 -50.69 -2.28 9.63
N PHE A 41 -51.76 -3.07 9.76
CA PHE A 41 -51.83 -4.18 10.71
C PHE A 41 -50.77 -5.25 10.42
N LEU A 42 -50.59 -5.61 9.15
CA LEU A 42 -49.60 -6.56 8.68
C LEU A 42 -48.19 -6.05 8.99
N SER A 43 -47.90 -4.77 8.80
CA SER A 43 -46.60 -4.18 9.16
C SER A 43 -46.30 -4.36 10.66
N LYS A 44 -47.31 -4.19 11.53
CA LYS A 44 -47.18 -4.39 12.98
C LYS A 44 -46.98 -5.86 13.33
N LEU A 45 -47.66 -6.76 12.63
CA LEU A 45 -47.51 -8.20 12.80
C LEU A 45 -46.12 -8.68 12.35
N VAL A 46 -45.68 -8.30 11.17
CA VAL A 46 -44.36 -8.65 10.61
C VAL A 46 -43.24 -8.12 11.51
N VAL A 47 -43.32 -6.86 11.96
CA VAL A 47 -42.33 -6.29 12.90
C VAL A 47 -42.31 -7.03 14.23
N ARG A 48 -43.48 -7.46 14.75
CA ARG A 48 -43.56 -8.23 15.99
C ARG A 48 -42.94 -9.62 15.85
N LEU A 49 -43.17 -10.28 14.72
CA LEU A 49 -42.58 -11.60 14.42
C LEU A 49 -41.07 -11.48 14.17
N ALA A 50 -40.66 -10.57 13.29
CA ALA A 50 -39.26 -10.32 12.98
C ALA A 50 -38.47 -9.84 14.20
N GLY A 51 -39.07 -9.01 15.06
CA GLY A 51 -38.46 -8.50 16.30
C GLY A 51 -38.05 -9.61 17.25
N ARG A 52 -38.84 -10.68 17.37
CA ARG A 52 -38.49 -11.84 18.20
C ARG A 52 -37.29 -12.63 17.67
N THR A 53 -37.08 -12.66 16.36
CA THR A 53 -35.96 -13.38 15.73
C THR A 53 -34.70 -12.53 15.70
N ILE A 54 -34.84 -11.24 15.36
CA ILE A 54 -33.72 -10.30 15.23
C ILE A 54 -33.11 -9.98 16.60
N ALA A 55 -33.93 -9.77 17.63
CA ALA A 55 -33.44 -9.49 18.98
C ALA A 55 -32.66 -10.66 19.61
N ARG A 56 -32.82 -11.89 19.09
CA ARG A 56 -32.03 -13.06 19.52
C ARG A 56 -30.67 -13.15 18.84
N ARG A 57 -30.47 -12.48 17.69
CA ARG A 57 -29.23 -12.56 16.90
C ARG A 57 -28.38 -11.29 16.98
N ILE A 58 -28.97 -10.15 17.35
CA ILE A 58 -28.27 -8.85 17.38
C ILE A 58 -28.29 -8.30 18.80
N GLU A 59 -27.13 -8.29 19.45
CA GLU A 59 -26.97 -7.79 20.82
C GLU A 59 -27.12 -6.26 20.92
N ARG A 60 -26.86 -5.53 19.83
CA ARG A 60 -26.92 -4.06 19.80
C ARG A 60 -28.36 -3.56 19.60
N PRO A 61 -28.97 -2.86 20.58
CA PRO A 61 -30.35 -2.39 20.47
C PRO A 61 -30.58 -1.37 19.35
N SER A 62 -29.56 -0.56 19.02
CA SER A 62 -29.62 0.44 17.96
C SER A 62 -29.77 -0.20 16.57
N VAL A 63 -28.98 -1.23 16.28
CA VAL A 63 -29.04 -1.97 15.02
C VAL A 63 -30.39 -2.66 14.87
N THR A 64 -30.87 -3.32 15.93
CA THR A 64 -32.18 -3.98 15.93
C THR A 64 -33.32 -3.01 15.62
N ARG A 65 -33.32 -1.80 16.20
CA ARG A 65 -34.33 -0.78 15.91
C ARG A 65 -34.28 -0.33 14.45
N THR A 66 -33.09 -0.11 13.89
CA THR A 66 -32.93 0.31 12.50
C THR A 66 -33.43 -0.77 11.53
N VAL A 67 -33.05 -2.03 11.75
CA VAL A 67 -33.51 -3.16 10.92
C VAL A 67 -35.04 -3.30 10.98
N LEU A 68 -35.64 -3.24 12.17
CA LEU A 68 -37.10 -3.34 12.33
C LEU A 68 -37.84 -2.15 11.69
N ARG A 69 -37.27 -0.95 11.76
CA ARG A 69 -37.81 0.22 11.05
C ARG A 69 -37.74 0.01 9.54
N GLY A 70 -36.63 -0.50 9.01
CA GLY A 70 -36.49 -0.87 7.61
C GLY A 70 -37.56 -1.86 7.15
N VAL A 71 -37.72 -2.98 7.87
CA VAL A 71 -38.77 -3.98 7.58
C VAL A 71 -40.16 -3.36 7.57
N ARG A 72 -40.47 -2.48 8.54
CA ARG A 72 -41.76 -1.79 8.57
C ARG A 72 -41.98 -0.92 7.35
N VAL A 73 -40.98 -0.13 6.97
CA VAL A 73 -41.03 0.76 5.80
C VAL A 73 -41.20 -0.07 4.53
N SER A 74 -40.49 -1.19 4.38
CA SER A 74 -40.64 -2.09 3.23
C SER A 74 -42.08 -2.61 3.08
N VAL A 75 -42.70 -3.08 4.18
CA VAL A 75 -44.10 -3.56 4.15
C VAL A 75 -45.06 -2.43 3.78
N LEU A 76 -44.84 -1.21 4.29
CA LEU A 76 -45.67 -0.06 3.96
C LEU A 76 -45.52 0.37 2.50
N ILE A 77 -44.31 0.34 1.94
CA ILE A 77 -44.06 0.61 0.52
C ILE A 77 -44.79 -0.41 -0.36
N VAL A 78 -44.68 -1.71 -0.05
CA VAL A 78 -45.42 -2.75 -0.78
C VAL A 78 -46.93 -2.53 -0.69
N THR A 79 -47.44 -2.18 0.49
CA THR A 79 -48.86 -1.84 0.68
C THR A 79 -49.28 -0.66 -0.19
N LEU A 80 -48.46 0.40 -0.24
CA LEU A 80 -48.72 1.59 -1.05
C LEU A 80 -48.78 1.26 -2.54
N ILE A 81 -47.90 0.38 -3.02
CA ILE A 81 -47.89 -0.10 -4.42
C ILE A 81 -49.19 -0.85 -4.74
N VAL A 82 -49.68 -1.70 -3.83
CA VAL A 82 -50.96 -2.41 -4.03
C VAL A 82 -52.14 -1.44 -4.02
N VAL A 83 -52.15 -0.46 -3.13
CA VAL A 83 -53.19 0.58 -3.09
C VAL A 83 -53.18 1.42 -4.38
N ALA A 84 -52.00 1.81 -4.85
CA ALA A 84 -51.82 2.52 -6.11
C ALA A 84 -52.44 1.74 -7.30
N ALA A 85 -52.20 0.42 -7.36
CA ALA A 85 -52.79 -0.43 -8.40
C ALA A 85 -54.32 -0.53 -8.30
N ILE A 86 -54.89 -0.52 -7.09
CA ILE A 86 -56.36 -0.52 -6.89
C ILE A 86 -57.00 0.80 -7.33
N LEU A 87 -56.29 1.92 -7.19
CA LEU A 87 -56.77 3.26 -7.56
C LEU A 87 -56.70 3.54 -9.06
N GLY A 88 -56.48 2.53 -9.90
CA GLY A 88 -56.51 2.65 -11.35
C GLY A 88 -55.23 3.16 -12.00
N LEU A 89 -54.12 3.27 -11.25
CA LEU A 89 -52.82 3.49 -11.86
C LEU A 89 -52.47 2.31 -12.77
N SER A 90 -52.06 2.60 -14.00
CA SER A 90 -51.76 1.53 -14.95
C SER A 90 -50.58 0.70 -14.43
N GLY A 91 -50.64 -0.62 -14.60
CA GLY A 91 -49.53 -1.50 -14.21
C GLY A 91 -48.20 -1.09 -14.86
N GLY A 92 -48.27 -0.46 -16.05
CA GLY A 92 -47.12 0.12 -16.75
C GLY A 92 -46.50 1.31 -16.03
N GLU A 93 -47.30 2.27 -15.54
CA GLU A 93 -46.80 3.44 -14.79
C GLU A 93 -46.15 3.04 -13.47
N ILE A 94 -46.78 2.13 -12.73
CA ILE A 94 -46.23 1.61 -11.47
C ILE A 94 -44.91 0.90 -11.75
N LEU A 95 -44.88 0.03 -12.78
CA LEU A 95 -43.66 -0.68 -13.15
C LEU A 95 -42.55 0.28 -13.57
N LEU A 96 -42.85 1.34 -14.31
CA LEU A 96 -41.90 2.36 -14.72
C LEU A 96 -41.29 3.05 -13.50
N GLN A 97 -42.11 3.53 -12.56
CA GLN A 97 -41.64 4.20 -11.35
C GLN A 97 -40.82 3.26 -10.45
N VAL A 98 -41.29 2.03 -10.24
CA VAL A 98 -40.58 1.01 -9.46
C VAL A 98 -39.24 0.70 -10.11
N THR A 99 -39.18 0.63 -11.44
CA THR A 99 -37.93 0.37 -12.17
C THR A 99 -36.92 1.49 -11.95
N VAL A 100 -37.34 2.75 -12.11
CA VAL A 100 -36.47 3.92 -11.89
C VAL A 100 -35.96 3.96 -10.45
N ILE A 101 -36.84 3.81 -9.47
CA ILE A 101 -36.47 3.81 -8.04
C ILE A 101 -35.52 2.65 -7.73
N SER A 102 -35.81 1.46 -8.25
CA SER A 102 -34.97 0.27 -8.05
C SER A 102 -33.58 0.44 -8.65
N ALA A 103 -33.47 1.06 -9.84
CA ALA A 103 -32.19 1.35 -10.47
C ALA A 103 -31.35 2.32 -9.62
N VAL A 104 -31.95 3.40 -9.09
CA VAL A 104 -31.26 4.34 -8.20
C VAL A 104 -30.78 3.64 -6.93
N ILE A 105 -31.63 2.83 -6.30
CA ILE A 105 -31.25 2.04 -5.12
C ILE A 105 -30.10 1.08 -5.46
N ALA A 106 -30.15 0.41 -6.60
CA ALA A 106 -29.09 -0.51 -7.04
C ALA A 106 -27.74 0.21 -7.20
N VAL A 107 -27.73 1.39 -7.83
CA VAL A 107 -26.50 2.20 -7.97
C VAL A 107 -25.93 2.60 -6.61
N VAL A 108 -26.78 3.00 -5.66
CA VAL A 108 -26.35 3.40 -4.31
C VAL A 108 -25.86 2.20 -3.49
N LEU A 109 -26.47 1.01 -3.65
CA LEU A 109 -26.10 -0.20 -2.92
C LEU A 109 -24.94 -0.97 -3.57
N ALA A 110 -24.66 -0.76 -4.85
CA ALA A 110 -23.63 -1.49 -5.59
C ALA A 110 -22.26 -1.49 -4.88
N PRO A 111 -21.74 -0.37 -4.34
CA PRO A 111 -20.46 -0.37 -3.62
C PRO A 111 -20.47 -1.24 -2.36
N LEU A 112 -21.61 -1.31 -1.65
CA LEU A 112 -21.74 -2.12 -0.43
C LEU A 112 -21.70 -3.61 -0.75
N VAL A 113 -22.39 -4.00 -1.82
CA VAL A 113 -22.39 -5.39 -2.30
C VAL A 113 -21.01 -5.75 -2.85
N GLY A 114 -20.38 -4.86 -3.61
CA GLY A 114 -19.01 -5.02 -4.11
C GLY A 114 -18.03 -5.27 -2.98
N SER A 115 -18.04 -4.46 -1.92
CA SER A 115 -17.15 -4.64 -0.76
C SER A 115 -17.30 -6.02 -0.09
N LEU A 116 -18.53 -6.54 0.02
CA LEU A 116 -18.78 -7.87 0.56
C LEU A 116 -18.26 -8.99 -0.34
N ILE A 117 -18.46 -8.85 -1.66
CA ILE A 117 -17.96 -9.79 -2.66
C ILE A 117 -16.42 -9.80 -2.67
N ASN A 118 -15.79 -8.63 -2.59
CA ASN A 118 -14.33 -8.49 -2.54
C ASN A 118 -13.74 -9.19 -1.31
N GLY A 119 -14.36 -9.01 -0.15
CA GLY A 119 -13.98 -9.76 1.04
C GLY A 119 -14.17 -11.27 0.89
N LEU A 120 -15.26 -11.70 0.28
CA LEU A 120 -15.47 -13.13 -0.01
C LEU A 120 -14.38 -13.71 -0.91
N PHE A 121 -13.96 -12.98 -1.95
CA PHE A 121 -12.86 -13.40 -2.83
C PHE A 121 -11.53 -13.49 -2.08
N ILE A 122 -11.19 -12.53 -1.22
CA ILE A 122 -9.98 -12.62 -0.39
C ILE A 122 -10.01 -13.88 0.49
N LEU A 123 -11.16 -14.19 1.10
CA LEU A 123 -11.31 -15.40 1.92
C LEU A 123 -11.26 -16.71 1.09
N ALA A 124 -11.74 -16.66 -0.16
CA ALA A 124 -11.81 -17.82 -1.05
C ALA A 124 -10.48 -18.11 -1.74
N ASP A 125 -9.88 -17.10 -2.36
CA ASP A 125 -8.64 -17.20 -3.15
C ASP A 125 -7.39 -17.19 -2.25
N ARG A 126 -7.51 -16.67 -1.03
CA ARG A 126 -6.44 -16.61 -0.01
C ARG A 126 -5.08 -16.18 -0.57
N PRO A 127 -4.97 -14.97 -1.16
CA PRO A 127 -3.68 -14.46 -1.63
C PRO A 127 -2.64 -14.28 -0.50
N TYR A 128 -3.10 -14.24 0.74
CA TYR A 128 -2.31 -14.22 1.97
C TYR A 128 -3.12 -14.84 3.11
N GLU A 129 -2.43 -15.37 4.12
CA GLU A 129 -3.03 -15.99 5.29
C GLU A 129 -2.76 -15.20 6.59
N ILE A 130 -3.49 -15.54 7.66
CA ILE A 130 -3.23 -14.99 8.99
C ILE A 130 -1.83 -15.44 9.43
N GLY A 131 -0.99 -14.49 9.82
CA GLY A 131 0.40 -14.71 10.18
C GLY A 131 1.39 -14.34 9.06
N ASP A 132 0.94 -14.11 7.83
CA ASP A 132 1.83 -13.67 6.75
C ASP A 132 2.28 -12.22 6.97
N MET A 133 3.55 -11.93 6.64
CA MET A 133 4.03 -10.56 6.56
C MET A 133 3.72 -9.98 5.18
N ILE A 134 2.88 -8.96 5.14
CA ILE A 134 2.48 -8.28 3.90
C ILE A 134 2.88 -6.80 3.89
N GLU A 135 3.01 -6.25 2.69
CA GLU A 135 3.16 -4.82 2.43
C GLU A 135 2.12 -4.34 1.43
N ILE A 136 1.55 -3.17 1.70
CA ILE A 136 0.67 -2.45 0.78
C ILE A 136 1.46 -1.32 0.14
N THR A 137 1.67 -1.43 -1.17
CA THR A 137 2.64 -0.63 -1.95
C THR A 137 2.45 0.89 -1.81
N ASP A 138 1.22 1.38 -1.76
CA ASP A 138 0.93 2.82 -1.80
C ASP A 138 1.26 3.58 -0.50
N GLU A 139 1.17 2.91 0.65
CA GLU A 139 1.31 3.54 1.96
C GLU A 139 2.56 3.03 2.72
N GLY A 140 3.33 2.11 2.12
CA GLY A 140 4.47 1.46 2.74
C GLY A 140 4.11 0.73 4.04
N HIS A 141 2.82 0.40 4.21
CA HIS A 141 2.29 -0.22 5.41
C HIS A 141 2.70 -1.68 5.42
N ARG A 142 3.66 -1.99 6.31
CA ARG A 142 4.20 -3.32 6.53
C ARG A 142 3.78 -3.89 7.87
N GLY A 143 3.36 -5.14 7.86
CA GLY A 143 3.02 -5.84 9.09
C GLY A 143 2.58 -7.26 8.86
N PHE A 144 2.17 -7.91 9.94
CA PHE A 144 1.64 -9.26 9.94
C PHE A 144 0.13 -9.23 9.90
N VAL A 145 -0.48 -10.09 9.09
CA VAL A 145 -1.93 -10.24 9.05
C VAL A 145 -2.39 -10.88 10.37
N GLU A 146 -3.15 -10.14 11.17
CA GLU A 146 -3.68 -10.61 12.45
C GLU A 146 -5.05 -11.29 12.28
N ASP A 147 -5.91 -10.72 11.43
CA ASP A 147 -7.28 -11.19 11.26
C ASP A 147 -7.82 -10.79 9.88
N ILE A 148 -8.63 -11.68 9.29
CA ILE A 148 -9.27 -11.47 7.99
C ILE A 148 -10.78 -11.70 8.17
N THR A 149 -11.55 -10.61 8.13
CA THR A 149 -13.01 -10.66 8.16
C THR A 149 -13.56 -10.43 6.75
N ILE A 150 -14.84 -10.72 6.50
CA ILE A 150 -15.49 -10.39 5.21
C ILE A 150 -15.47 -8.89 4.83
N ARG A 151 -15.22 -7.98 5.78
CA ARG A 151 -15.24 -6.52 5.52
C ARG A 151 -13.87 -5.88 5.51
N TYR A 152 -12.94 -6.39 6.30
CA TYR A 152 -11.66 -5.76 6.53
C TYR A 152 -10.60 -6.81 6.85
N THR A 153 -9.35 -6.44 6.64
CA THR A 153 -8.18 -7.15 7.10
C THR A 153 -7.48 -6.29 8.14
N LYS A 154 -7.05 -6.92 9.24
CA LYS A 154 -6.32 -6.29 10.33
C LYS A 154 -4.85 -6.68 10.22
N ILE A 155 -3.98 -5.68 10.21
CA ILE A 155 -2.53 -5.84 10.07
C ILE A 155 -1.86 -5.29 11.33
N PHE A 156 -1.01 -6.08 11.96
CA PHE A 156 -0.17 -5.67 13.07
C PHE A 156 1.19 -5.18 12.56
N THR A 157 1.47 -3.90 12.74
CA THR A 157 2.65 -3.23 12.19
C THR A 157 3.91 -3.53 12.99
N LEU A 158 5.06 -3.29 12.37
CA LEU A 158 6.36 -3.35 13.06
C LEU A 158 6.53 -2.25 14.13
N GLN A 159 5.66 -1.25 14.13
CA GLN A 159 5.61 -0.16 15.11
C GLN A 159 4.68 -0.46 16.30
N ASN A 160 4.24 -1.71 16.46
CA ASN A 160 3.34 -2.13 17.55
C ASN A 160 1.98 -1.42 17.51
N THR A 161 1.42 -1.26 16.31
CA THR A 161 0.07 -0.70 16.09
C THR A 161 -0.76 -1.61 15.20
N PHE A 162 -2.09 -1.44 15.21
CA PHE A 162 -2.98 -2.14 14.28
C PHE A 162 -3.49 -1.20 13.20
N ILE A 163 -3.41 -1.65 11.96
CA ILE A 163 -4.06 -1.00 10.82
C ILE A 163 -5.23 -1.88 10.41
N VAL A 164 -6.41 -1.26 10.23
CA VAL A 164 -7.63 -1.95 9.80
C VAL A 164 -8.01 -1.39 8.44
N ILE A 165 -7.93 -2.23 7.42
CA ILE A 165 -8.11 -1.79 6.02
C ILE A 165 -9.31 -2.52 5.43
N PRO A 166 -10.27 -1.81 4.83
CA PRO A 166 -11.38 -2.44 4.13
C PRO A 166 -10.87 -3.35 3.00
N ASN A 167 -11.47 -4.53 2.87
CA ASN A 167 -11.09 -5.48 1.82
C ASN A 167 -11.27 -4.93 0.41
N SER A 168 -12.26 -4.04 0.23
CA SER A 168 -12.48 -3.33 -1.03
C SER A 168 -11.34 -2.39 -1.42
N GLU A 169 -10.59 -1.86 -0.45
CA GLU A 169 -9.42 -1.02 -0.72
C GLU A 169 -8.19 -1.87 -1.00
N ILE A 170 -7.97 -2.95 -0.24
CA ILE A 170 -6.85 -3.86 -0.45
C ILE A 170 -6.87 -4.44 -1.87
N GLN A 171 -8.05 -4.84 -2.37
CA GLN A 171 -8.17 -5.42 -3.71
C GLN A 171 -7.86 -4.43 -4.84
N GLN A 172 -7.92 -3.12 -4.58
CA GLN A 172 -7.59 -2.10 -5.57
C GLN A 172 -6.08 -1.82 -5.64
N ARG A 173 -5.29 -2.41 -4.75
CA ARG A 173 -3.87 -2.13 -4.57
C ARG A 173 -3.06 -3.41 -4.72
N ASP A 174 -1.78 -3.24 -5.05
CA ASP A 174 -0.84 -4.35 -5.05
C ASP A 174 -0.46 -4.71 -3.61
N VAL A 175 -0.47 -6.02 -3.32
CA VAL A 175 -0.07 -6.58 -2.02
C VAL A 175 1.17 -7.44 -2.23
N ILE A 176 2.26 -7.08 -1.56
CA ILE A 176 3.49 -7.87 -1.56
C ILE A 176 3.44 -8.79 -0.35
N ASN A 177 3.39 -10.11 -0.58
CA ASN A 177 3.48 -11.10 0.49
C ASN A 177 4.94 -11.57 0.63
N TYR A 178 5.55 -11.30 1.78
CA TYR A 178 6.94 -11.69 2.08
C TYR A 178 7.07 -13.06 2.74
N SER A 179 5.95 -13.72 3.07
CA SER A 179 5.92 -14.98 3.82
C SER A 179 5.13 -16.09 3.11
N ALA A 180 4.60 -15.82 1.91
CA ALA A 180 3.94 -16.81 1.08
C ALA A 180 4.92 -17.97 0.76
N GLU A 181 4.69 -19.12 1.38
CA GLU A 181 5.46 -20.37 1.25
C GLU A 181 6.89 -20.36 1.83
N ASP A 182 7.63 -19.27 1.68
CA ASP A 182 9.02 -19.14 2.13
C ASP A 182 9.29 -17.74 2.70
N GLU A 183 9.59 -17.67 4.00
CA GLU A 183 9.94 -16.43 4.70
C GLU A 183 11.31 -15.86 4.27
N ARG A 184 12.08 -16.62 3.48
CA ARG A 184 13.40 -16.17 3.01
C ARG A 184 13.24 -15.02 2.02
N THR A 185 13.67 -13.83 2.41
CA THR A 185 13.62 -12.64 1.55
C THR A 185 14.99 -12.29 1.00
N ARG A 186 15.06 -11.99 -0.30
CA ARG A 186 16.26 -11.46 -0.94
C ARG A 186 16.33 -9.94 -0.72
N ILE A 187 17.50 -9.47 -0.33
CA ILE A 187 17.82 -8.06 -0.12
C ILE A 187 19.02 -7.72 -1.01
N SER A 188 19.07 -6.51 -1.54
CA SER A 188 20.27 -5.95 -2.14
C SER A 188 20.81 -4.78 -1.33
N VAL A 189 22.14 -4.65 -1.34
CA VAL A 189 22.85 -3.47 -0.87
C VAL A 189 23.83 -3.04 -1.95
N GLU A 190 23.91 -1.73 -2.15
CA GLU A 190 24.75 -1.12 -3.16
C GLU A 190 25.86 -0.33 -2.51
N PHE A 191 27.03 -0.35 -3.13
CA PHE A 191 28.17 0.46 -2.76
C PHE A 191 29.10 0.59 -3.97
N GLU A 192 29.89 1.66 -3.98
CA GLU A 192 30.77 2.01 -5.09
C GLU A 192 32.22 1.96 -4.64
N ILE A 193 33.08 1.35 -5.43
CA ILE A 193 34.53 1.28 -5.18
C ILE A 193 35.30 2.11 -6.20
N THR A 194 36.49 2.57 -5.85
CA THR A 194 37.35 3.31 -6.79
C THR A 194 37.81 2.43 -7.96
N TYR A 195 38.14 3.03 -9.10
CA TYR A 195 38.64 2.31 -10.27
C TYR A 195 40.01 1.65 -10.03
N GLU A 196 40.76 2.15 -9.06
CA GLU A 196 42.06 1.65 -8.64
C GLU A 196 41.97 0.39 -7.76
N SER A 197 40.80 0.13 -7.16
CA SER A 197 40.57 -1.03 -6.29
C SER A 197 40.53 -2.35 -7.09
N ASP A 198 41.04 -3.44 -6.52
CA ASP A 198 40.87 -4.79 -7.10
C ASP A 198 39.40 -5.21 -7.03
N LEU A 199 38.73 -5.13 -8.18
CA LEU A 199 37.32 -5.48 -8.36
C LEU A 199 36.98 -6.91 -7.93
N GLU A 200 37.81 -7.88 -8.31
CA GLU A 200 37.54 -9.28 -7.99
C GLU A 200 37.79 -9.56 -6.51
N ALA A 201 38.78 -8.90 -5.90
CA ALA A 201 38.92 -8.89 -4.45
C ALA A 201 37.68 -8.28 -3.77
N ALA A 202 37.26 -7.08 -4.18
CA ALA A 202 36.12 -6.37 -3.59
C ALA A 202 34.86 -7.23 -3.58
N ARG A 203 34.52 -7.89 -4.69
CA ARG A 203 33.38 -8.82 -4.78
C ARG A 203 33.51 -9.99 -3.80
N ARG A 204 34.67 -10.66 -3.75
CA ARG A 204 34.91 -11.77 -2.81
C ARG A 204 34.83 -11.33 -1.35
N HIS A 205 35.39 -10.16 -1.02
CA HIS A 205 35.35 -9.62 0.35
C HIS A 205 33.90 -9.23 0.72
N ALA A 206 33.15 -8.60 -0.17
CA ALA A 206 31.75 -8.26 0.05
C ALA A 206 30.87 -9.49 0.33
N GLU A 207 30.98 -10.54 -0.49
CA GLU A 207 30.23 -11.78 -0.28
C GLU A 207 30.58 -12.45 1.05
N ARG A 208 31.87 -12.54 1.37
CA ARG A 208 32.32 -13.12 2.64
C ARG A 208 31.89 -12.25 3.84
N ALA A 209 31.79 -10.92 3.68
CA ALA A 209 31.30 -10.03 4.72
C ALA A 209 29.81 -10.31 5.01
N ALA A 210 28.98 -10.41 3.96
CA ALA A 210 27.58 -10.80 4.12
C ALA A 210 27.43 -12.18 4.77
N ARG A 211 28.24 -13.18 4.39
CA ARG A 211 28.22 -14.51 5.00
C ARG A 211 28.55 -14.52 6.50
N SER A 212 29.24 -13.48 7.02
CA SER A 212 29.60 -13.37 8.44
C SER A 212 28.50 -12.80 9.33
N VAL A 213 27.43 -12.25 8.74
CA VAL A 213 26.30 -11.67 9.46
C VAL A 213 25.29 -12.77 9.80
N ASP A 214 24.96 -12.94 11.09
CA ASP A 214 24.08 -14.01 11.60
C ASP A 214 22.67 -14.05 10.95
N THR A 215 22.11 -12.89 10.62
CA THR A 215 20.79 -12.80 9.99
C THR A 215 20.79 -13.22 8.51
N VAL A 216 21.98 -13.31 7.89
CA VAL A 216 22.15 -13.67 6.49
C VAL A 216 22.29 -15.17 6.33
N ILE A 217 21.63 -15.72 5.31
CA ILE A 217 21.77 -17.13 4.93
C ILE A 217 23.10 -17.29 4.20
N SER A 218 24.02 -18.03 4.82
CA SER A 218 25.38 -18.26 4.32
C SER A 218 25.45 -19.44 3.33
N GLY A 219 24.44 -20.30 3.35
CA GLY A 219 24.29 -21.50 2.51
C GLY A 219 23.08 -22.32 2.95
N GLY A 220 22.59 -23.23 2.11
CA GLY A 220 21.41 -24.05 2.39
C GLY A 220 20.75 -24.60 1.11
N PRO A 221 19.64 -25.34 1.24
CA PRO A 221 18.91 -25.85 0.08
C PRO A 221 18.46 -24.70 -0.83
N ASP A 222 18.63 -24.90 -2.13
CA ASP A 222 18.29 -23.91 -3.14
C ASP A 222 16.85 -23.44 -3.01
N ILE A 223 16.64 -22.13 -3.20
CA ILE A 223 15.31 -21.54 -3.28
C ILE A 223 14.71 -21.97 -4.61
N ARG A 224 13.53 -22.57 -4.53
CA ARG A 224 12.82 -23.06 -5.71
C ARG A 224 12.01 -21.92 -6.30
N ILE A 225 12.33 -21.54 -7.54
CA ILE A 225 11.54 -20.58 -8.32
C ILE A 225 11.05 -21.34 -9.56
N GLY A 226 9.81 -21.82 -9.52
CA GLY A 226 9.28 -22.74 -10.53
C GLY A 226 10.06 -24.06 -10.57
N SER A 227 10.75 -24.32 -11.69
CA SER A 227 11.65 -25.45 -11.89
C SER A 227 13.12 -25.12 -11.56
N ALA A 228 13.47 -23.85 -11.44
CA ALA A 228 14.83 -23.40 -11.18
C ALA A 228 15.18 -23.47 -9.68
N ARG A 229 16.48 -23.65 -9.43
CA ARG A 229 17.07 -23.73 -8.10
C ARG A 229 18.15 -22.65 -7.98
N TYR A 230 17.97 -21.74 -7.03
CA TYR A 230 18.90 -20.66 -6.76
C TYR A 230 19.60 -20.87 -5.42
N ALA A 231 20.94 -20.84 -5.44
CA ALA A 231 21.72 -20.89 -4.22
C ALA A 231 21.35 -19.72 -3.31
N ALA A 232 20.90 -20.02 -2.09
CA ALA A 232 20.61 -19.02 -1.07
C ALA A 232 21.90 -18.51 -0.41
N ALA A 233 22.82 -17.99 -1.22
CA ALA A 233 24.13 -17.49 -0.80
C ALA A 233 24.32 -16.03 -1.26
N PRO A 234 25.16 -15.25 -0.56
CA PRO A 234 25.49 -13.91 -1.00
C PRO A 234 26.24 -13.92 -2.33
N VAL A 235 25.85 -13.03 -3.24
CA VAL A 235 26.45 -12.86 -4.58
C VAL A 235 26.65 -11.37 -4.83
N CYS A 236 27.87 -10.99 -5.18
CA CYS A 236 28.19 -9.62 -5.55
C CYS A 236 28.32 -9.51 -7.08
N THR A 237 27.60 -8.59 -7.70
CA THR A 237 27.63 -8.30 -9.13
C THR A 237 28.07 -6.87 -9.40
N ILE A 238 28.53 -6.61 -10.61
CA ILE A 238 28.76 -5.25 -11.10
C ILE A 238 27.41 -4.73 -11.60
N ARG A 239 26.96 -3.61 -11.06
CA ARG A 239 25.75 -2.94 -11.53
C ARG A 239 26.09 -2.08 -12.75
N GLU A 240 27.10 -1.24 -12.61
CA GLU A 240 27.56 -0.31 -13.65
C GLU A 240 28.99 0.19 -13.37
N TYR A 241 29.62 0.73 -14.41
CA TYR A 241 30.82 1.55 -14.30
C TYR A 241 30.36 3.01 -14.27
N ALA A 242 30.39 3.63 -13.10
CA ALA A 242 29.88 4.97 -12.84
C ALA A 242 31.00 6.04 -13.01
N ASP A 243 30.66 7.32 -12.85
CA ASP A 243 31.60 8.41 -13.09
C ASP A 243 32.77 8.43 -12.09
N ASP A 244 32.49 8.13 -10.82
CA ASP A 244 33.46 8.21 -9.70
C ASP A 244 34.05 6.84 -9.32
N GLY A 245 33.53 5.74 -9.88
CA GLY A 245 33.91 4.39 -9.49
C GLY A 245 33.11 3.27 -10.16
N ILE A 246 33.26 2.06 -9.62
CA ILE A 246 32.55 0.86 -10.06
C ILE A 246 31.45 0.55 -9.06
N ALA A 247 30.19 0.64 -9.49
CA ALA A 247 29.04 0.37 -8.65
C ALA A 247 28.82 -1.15 -8.53
N LEU A 248 28.86 -1.65 -7.30
CA LEU A 248 28.64 -3.05 -6.97
C LEU A 248 27.29 -3.21 -6.28
N GLU A 249 26.61 -4.29 -6.64
CA GLU A 249 25.36 -4.71 -5.99
C GLU A 249 25.58 -6.08 -5.34
N LEU A 250 25.37 -6.14 -4.02
CA LEU A 250 25.48 -7.34 -3.23
C LEU A 250 24.09 -7.84 -2.86
N PHE A 251 23.72 -8.99 -3.39
CA PHE A 251 22.51 -9.69 -3.04
C PHE A 251 22.76 -10.69 -1.92
N PHE A 252 21.83 -10.79 -0.98
CA PHE A 252 21.85 -11.81 0.06
C PHE A 252 20.43 -12.11 0.56
N TRP A 253 20.27 -13.26 1.22
CA TRP A 253 18.98 -13.71 1.73
C TRP A 253 18.93 -13.59 3.26
N THR A 254 17.81 -13.12 3.80
CA THR A 254 17.49 -13.16 5.24
C THR A 254 16.50 -14.29 5.51
N LYS A 255 16.56 -14.91 6.68
CA LYS A 255 15.57 -15.92 7.10
C LYS A 255 14.22 -15.33 7.48
N ARG A 256 14.20 -14.06 7.90
CA ARG A 256 13.00 -13.42 8.44
C ARG A 256 12.78 -12.07 7.77
N PRO A 257 11.59 -11.81 7.21
CA PRO A 257 11.33 -10.62 6.41
C PRO A 257 11.31 -9.34 7.26
N TYR A 258 10.83 -9.39 8.50
CA TYR A 258 10.79 -8.20 9.38
C TYR A 258 12.18 -7.71 9.83
N LYS A 259 13.25 -8.49 9.62
CA LYS A 259 14.63 -8.12 9.96
C LYS A 259 15.40 -7.47 8.80
N GLN A 260 14.76 -7.24 7.64
CA GLN A 260 15.42 -6.72 6.44
C GLN A 260 16.29 -5.48 6.71
N THR A 261 15.74 -4.48 7.41
CA THR A 261 16.46 -3.23 7.73
C THR A 261 17.70 -3.46 8.59
N LEU A 262 17.59 -4.31 9.62
CA LEU A 262 18.70 -4.63 10.50
C LEU A 262 19.78 -5.43 9.76
N ALA A 263 19.37 -6.39 8.92
CA ALA A 263 20.27 -7.18 8.10
C ALA A 263 21.07 -6.29 7.12
N ARG A 264 20.38 -5.39 6.41
CA ARG A 264 21.01 -4.40 5.52
C ARG A 264 22.05 -3.56 6.23
N SER A 265 21.71 -2.97 7.38
CA SER A 265 22.66 -2.17 8.17
C SER A 265 23.87 -2.99 8.63
N SER A 266 23.64 -4.21 9.12
CA SER A 266 24.71 -5.11 9.60
C SER A 266 25.65 -5.52 8.47
N VAL A 267 25.12 -5.80 7.27
CA VAL A 267 25.93 -6.12 6.08
C VAL A 267 26.75 -4.92 5.64
N HIS A 268 26.18 -3.71 5.57
CA HIS A 268 26.95 -2.50 5.25
C HIS A 268 28.13 -2.30 6.23
N ALA A 269 27.89 -2.47 7.53
CA ALA A 269 28.94 -2.36 8.55
C ALA A 269 30.04 -3.43 8.36
N ALA A 270 29.65 -4.67 8.06
CA ALA A 270 30.59 -5.77 7.82
C ALA A 270 31.42 -5.55 6.53
N VAL A 271 30.79 -5.08 5.46
CA VAL A 271 31.47 -4.74 4.19
C VAL A 271 32.46 -3.61 4.43
N ARG A 272 32.05 -2.52 5.09
CA ARG A 272 32.93 -1.39 5.42
C ARG A 272 34.16 -1.84 6.20
N LYS A 273 33.96 -2.63 7.27
CA LYS A 273 35.07 -3.14 8.08
C LYS A 273 36.05 -3.94 7.23
N ARG A 274 35.55 -4.85 6.41
CA ARG A 274 36.39 -5.74 5.62
C ARG A 274 37.10 -5.03 4.47
N PHE A 275 36.47 -4.05 3.85
CA PHE A 275 37.10 -3.25 2.79
C PHE A 275 38.28 -2.45 3.34
N LEU A 276 38.10 -1.83 4.51
CA LEU A 276 39.16 -1.11 5.22
C LEU A 276 40.37 -2.01 5.58
N GLU A 277 40.13 -3.27 5.92
CA GLU A 277 41.20 -4.24 6.26
C GLU A 277 41.95 -4.80 5.04
N ASN A 278 41.48 -4.55 3.82
CA ASN A 278 42.02 -5.15 2.59
C ASN A 278 42.29 -4.10 1.49
N ASP A 279 42.50 -2.84 1.89
CA ASP A 279 42.86 -1.73 1.00
C ASP A 279 41.89 -1.55 -0.19
N ILE A 280 40.59 -1.79 0.05
CA ILE A 280 39.53 -1.49 -0.92
C ILE A 280 38.87 -0.18 -0.51
N GLU A 281 38.91 0.81 -1.39
CA GLU A 281 38.40 2.15 -1.13
C GLU A 281 36.99 2.34 -1.68
N PHE A 282 36.13 2.98 -0.88
CA PHE A 282 34.84 3.44 -1.38
C PHE A 282 35.05 4.68 -2.24
N ALA A 283 34.37 4.71 -3.39
CA ALA A 283 34.36 5.88 -4.24
C ALA A 283 33.71 7.07 -3.52
N TYR A 284 34.23 8.25 -3.82
CA TYR A 284 33.68 9.54 -3.46
C TYR A 284 33.85 10.43 -4.68
N PRO A 285 33.11 11.55 -4.80
CA PRO A 285 33.19 12.36 -6.01
C PRO A 285 34.62 12.84 -6.31
N HIS A 286 35.16 12.48 -7.48
CA HIS A 286 36.49 12.91 -7.94
C HIS A 286 36.36 13.93 -9.08
N ARG A 287 37.22 14.94 -9.07
CA ARG A 287 37.30 15.91 -10.17
C ARG A 287 38.72 16.03 -10.65
N HIS A 288 38.93 15.71 -11.92
CA HIS A 288 40.18 16.00 -12.59
C HIS A 288 40.13 17.41 -13.19
N HIS A 289 40.99 18.30 -12.67
CA HIS A 289 41.14 19.65 -13.21
C HIS A 289 42.29 19.68 -14.22
N VAL A 290 41.98 19.98 -15.47
CA VAL A 290 42.98 20.21 -16.52
C VAL A 290 43.26 21.71 -16.58
N PHE A 291 44.50 22.09 -16.32
CA PHE A 291 44.98 23.46 -16.49
C PHE A 291 45.82 23.53 -17.75
N ASP A 292 45.48 24.46 -18.63
CA ASP A 292 46.20 24.76 -19.87
C ASP A 292 46.63 26.23 -19.92
N GLU A 293 47.23 26.65 -21.04
CA GLU A 293 47.71 28.02 -21.24
C GLU A 293 46.59 29.08 -21.21
N THR A 294 45.33 28.68 -21.35
CA THR A 294 44.16 29.57 -21.28
C THR A 294 43.52 29.63 -19.90
N SER A 295 43.95 28.76 -18.96
CA SER A 295 43.31 28.56 -17.65
C SER A 295 43.60 29.66 -16.61
N GLY A 296 44.30 30.73 -17.00
CA GLY A 296 44.64 31.85 -16.12
C GLY A 296 45.71 31.51 -15.09
N VAL A 297 46.11 32.52 -14.28
CA VAL A 297 47.14 32.37 -13.24
C VAL A 297 46.51 32.51 -11.86
N ALA A 298 46.55 31.43 -11.07
CA ALA A 298 46.18 31.46 -9.66
C ALA A 298 47.35 32.01 -8.83
N ARG A 299 47.18 33.16 -8.15
CA ARG A 299 48.15 33.63 -7.15
C ARG A 299 47.90 32.90 -5.84
N VAL A 300 48.71 31.88 -5.56
CA VAL A 300 48.70 31.16 -4.28
C VAL A 300 49.67 31.85 -3.32
N SER A 301 49.16 32.38 -2.20
CA SER A 301 50.02 32.81 -1.08
C SER A 301 50.47 31.58 -0.31
N ARG A 302 51.75 31.21 -0.40
CA ARG A 302 52.34 30.22 0.50
C ARG A 302 52.61 30.89 1.86
N THR A 303 52.06 30.35 2.93
CA THR A 303 52.58 30.63 4.28
C THR A 303 53.99 30.03 4.35
N PRO A 304 55.04 30.80 4.70
CA PRO A 304 56.38 30.23 4.79
C PRO A 304 56.39 29.17 5.90
N GLU A 305 56.79 27.95 5.55
CA GLU A 305 57.17 26.93 6.54
C GLU A 305 58.32 27.50 7.36
N THR A 306 58.10 27.69 8.66
CA THR A 306 59.18 27.91 9.62
C THR A 306 59.99 26.62 9.68
N VAL A 307 61.04 26.54 8.88
CA VAL A 307 62.08 25.52 9.03
C VAL A 307 62.84 25.89 10.30
N ASP A 308 62.48 25.27 11.42
CA ASP A 308 63.30 25.28 12.64
C ASP A 308 64.64 24.63 12.30
N THR A 309 65.62 25.46 11.95
CA THR A 309 67.01 25.04 11.85
C THR A 309 67.57 25.06 13.26
N PRO A 310 68.18 23.96 13.77
CA PRO A 310 68.75 23.97 15.11
C PRO A 310 69.85 25.03 15.17
N GLU A 311 69.70 25.97 16.10
CA GLU A 311 70.65 27.04 16.37
C GLU A 311 72.02 26.43 16.70
N SER A 312 73.00 26.64 15.81
CA SER A 312 74.39 26.28 16.07
C SER A 312 74.95 27.19 17.15
N ASP A 313 75.23 26.60 18.30
CA ASP A 313 75.81 27.24 19.49
C ASP A 313 77.15 27.93 19.17
N PRO A 314 77.31 29.26 19.40
CA PRO A 314 78.58 29.92 19.17
C PRO A 314 79.54 29.67 20.36
N SER A 315 80.72 29.14 20.04
CA SER A 315 81.83 28.94 20.98
C SER A 315 82.21 30.25 21.69
N PRO A 316 82.48 30.25 23.02
CA PRO A 316 82.85 31.47 23.73
C PRO A 316 84.27 31.93 23.39
N GLN A 317 84.38 33.21 23.05
CA GLN A 317 85.63 33.94 22.84
C GLN A 317 86.42 34.06 24.15
N SER A 318 87.73 33.91 24.01
CA SER A 318 88.77 34.10 25.03
C SER A 318 88.79 35.53 25.58
N HIS A 319 88.65 35.66 26.90
CA HIS A 319 89.11 36.82 27.65
C HIS A 319 90.19 36.34 28.65
N ASP A 320 91.45 36.61 28.31
CA ASP A 320 92.59 36.56 29.22
C ASP A 320 92.59 37.86 30.04
N ASP A 321 92.27 37.76 31.33
CA ASP A 321 92.68 38.72 32.34
C ASP A 321 93.82 38.08 33.16
N ALA A 322 94.97 38.74 33.14
CA ALA A 322 96.18 38.35 33.84
C ALA A 322 96.20 38.93 35.27
N VAL A 323 96.55 38.11 36.28
CA VAL A 323 97.17 38.56 37.55
C VAL A 323 98.12 37.47 38.10
N GLU A 324 99.38 37.89 38.29
CA GLU A 324 100.47 37.40 39.18
C GLU A 324 101.09 36.00 38.87
N GLU A 325 102.41 35.87 38.63
CA GLU A 325 103.60 36.45 39.29
C GLU A 325 104.61 37.21 38.40
#